data_AF-A0A6N3HRV2-F1
#
_entry.id   AF-A0A6N3HRV2-F1
#
_cell.length_a   1.000
_cell.length_b   1.000
_cell.length_c   1.000
_cell.angle_alpha   90.00
_cell.angle_beta   90.00
_cell.angle_gamma   90.00
#
_symmetry.space_group_name_H-M   'P 1'
#
loop_
_entity.id
_entity.type
_entity.pdbx_description
1 polymer ?
#
loop_
_entity_poly.entity_id
_entity_poly.type
_entity_poly.pdbx_seq_one_letter_code
_entity_poly.pdbx_strand_id
1 'polypeptide(L)'
;MNIQTETIFSIGHGARRLEEFISLLKKYHIKYVIDVRSKPRSRFHPHFNREALNLHLKEVGIRYVFMGEQLGGIPKDEQCYDEDGRVDYEKIKNKAFFQEGIDRIKTAHSKNLKVVCMCSELSPCDCHRSKLIGDYLQSLGIEMQHINKKGDLSSQNDVMKEVLGSNGELDLFSGETKKLKSRKSYR
;
A
#
# COMPACT_ATOMS: atom_id res chain seq x y z
N MET A 1 18.97 -9.72 21.37
CA MET A 1 18.46 -10.19 20.06
C MET A 1 17.18 -9.44 19.78
N ASN A 2 17.20 -8.44 18.90
CA ASN A 2 15.96 -7.76 18.49
C ASN A 2 15.17 -8.74 17.62
N ILE A 3 14.14 -9.36 18.18
CA ILE A 3 13.13 -10.04 17.38
C ILE A 3 12.38 -8.90 16.68
N GLN A 4 12.76 -8.62 15.44
CA GLN A 4 12.13 -7.60 14.62
C GLN A 4 10.73 -8.12 14.28
N THR A 5 9.75 -7.80 15.12
CA THR A 5 8.37 -8.22 14.89
C THR A 5 7.81 -7.43 13.71
N GLU A 6 7.27 -8.12 12.70
CA GLU A 6 6.69 -7.45 11.54
C GLU A 6 5.45 -6.65 12.00
N THR A 7 5.51 -5.34 11.80
CA THR A 7 4.50 -4.39 12.27
C THR A 7 3.76 -3.71 11.13
N ILE A 8 4.39 -3.61 9.96
CA ILE A 8 3.82 -2.96 8.78
C ILE A 8 3.45 -4.02 7.74
N PHE A 9 2.17 -4.10 7.43
CA PHE A 9 1.63 -4.99 6.43
C PHE A 9 0.97 -4.20 5.30
N SER A 10 0.66 -4.89 4.21
CA SER A 10 -0.28 -4.39 3.21
C SER A 10 -1.20 -5.49 2.71
N ILE A 11 -2.39 -5.10 2.25
CA ILE A 11 -3.41 -6.02 1.75
C ILE A 11 -4.20 -5.40 0.61
N GLY A 12 -4.58 -6.25 -0.35
CA GLY A 12 -5.56 -5.93 -1.36
C GLY A 12 -6.89 -6.57 -1.05
N HIS A 13 -7.98 -5.80 -1.03
CA HIS A 13 -9.30 -6.41 -0.90
C HIS A 13 -9.71 -7.14 -2.18
N GLY A 14 -9.37 -6.62 -3.37
CA GLY A 14 -9.74 -7.23 -4.65
C GLY A 14 -11.22 -7.60 -4.69
N ALA A 15 -11.47 -8.87 -5.00
CA ALA A 15 -12.79 -9.51 -4.96
C ALA A 15 -12.96 -10.48 -3.77
N ARG A 16 -12.16 -10.34 -2.71
CA ARG A 16 -12.31 -11.16 -1.50
C ARG A 16 -13.66 -10.92 -0.86
N ARG A 17 -14.17 -11.95 -0.21
CA ARG A 17 -15.31 -11.81 0.69
C ARG A 17 -14.88 -11.05 1.94
N LEU A 18 -15.83 -10.35 2.57
CA LEU A 18 -15.54 -9.59 3.79
C LEU A 18 -15.04 -10.51 4.91
N GLU A 19 -15.62 -11.70 5.06
CA GLU A 19 -15.25 -12.66 6.10
C GLU A 19 -13.82 -13.17 5.91
N GLU A 20 -13.43 -13.44 4.66
CA GLU A 20 -12.08 -13.85 4.28
C GLU A 20 -11.08 -12.74 4.58
N PHE A 21 -11.40 -11.50 4.20
CA PHE A 21 -10.58 -10.33 4.49
C PHE A 21 -10.36 -10.16 5.99
N ILE A 22 -11.42 -10.19 6.81
CA ILE A 22 -11.33 -10.09 8.27
C ILE A 22 -10.51 -11.25 8.86
N SER A 23 -10.68 -12.46 8.33
CA SER A 23 -9.93 -13.64 8.78
C SER A 23 -8.42 -13.46 8.56
N LEU A 24 -8.01 -12.88 7.43
CA LEU A 24 -6.61 -12.55 7.17
C LEU A 24 -6.08 -11.48 8.13
N LEU A 25 -6.87 -10.45 8.43
CA LEU A 25 -6.48 -9.43 9.41
C LEU A 25 -6.26 -10.05 10.80
N LYS A 26 -7.14 -10.97 11.21
CA LYS A 26 -7.02 -11.71 12.47
C LYS A 26 -5.81 -12.64 12.48
N LYS A 27 -5.57 -13.39 11.39
CA LYS A 27 -4.41 -14.29 11.21
C LYS A 27 -3.09 -13.56 11.50
N TYR A 28 -2.96 -12.32 11.05
CA TYR A 28 -1.74 -11.51 11.25
C TYR A 28 -1.80 -10.57 12.47
N HIS A 29 -2.86 -10.68 13.29
CA HIS A 29 -3.08 -9.86 14.48
C HIS A 29 -3.10 -8.34 14.20
N ILE A 30 -3.62 -7.94 13.05
CA ILE A 30 -3.74 -6.54 12.65
C ILE A 30 -4.68 -5.81 13.61
N LYS A 31 -4.26 -4.64 14.08
CA LYS A 31 -5.05 -3.75 14.96
C LYS A 31 -5.58 -2.52 14.22
N TYR A 32 -4.90 -2.10 13.16
CA TYR A 32 -5.27 -0.93 12.38
C TYR A 32 -5.28 -1.24 10.89
N VAL A 33 -6.36 -0.87 10.21
CA VAL A 33 -6.45 -0.85 8.75
C VAL A 33 -6.31 0.60 8.29
N ILE A 34 -5.22 0.89 7.60
CA ILE A 34 -4.95 2.16 6.96
C ILE A 34 -5.44 2.07 5.51
N ASP A 35 -6.56 2.72 5.20
CA ASP A 35 -7.10 2.77 3.85
C ASP A 35 -6.37 3.82 3.03
N VAL A 36 -5.55 3.35 2.08
CA VAL A 36 -4.71 4.19 1.21
C VAL A 36 -5.34 4.39 -0.17
N ARG A 37 -6.63 4.10 -0.34
CA ARG A 37 -7.35 4.34 -1.59
C ARG A 37 -7.69 5.82 -1.70
N SER A 38 -7.29 6.48 -2.79
CA SER A 38 -7.70 7.87 -3.06
C SER A 38 -9.23 8.02 -3.13
N LYS A 39 -9.93 6.99 -3.61
CA LYS A 39 -11.40 6.93 -3.71
C LYS A 39 -11.89 5.63 -3.07
N PRO A 40 -12.22 5.60 -1.77
CA PRO A 40 -12.56 4.37 -1.03
C PRO A 40 -14.03 3.96 -1.25
N ARG A 41 -14.43 3.81 -2.52
CA ARG A 41 -15.79 3.46 -2.92
C ARG A 41 -15.75 2.40 -4.02
N SER A 42 -16.61 1.40 -3.90
CA SER A 42 -16.74 0.28 -4.83
C SER A 42 -18.22 -0.03 -5.05
N ARG A 43 -18.67 0.04 -6.31
CA ARG A 43 -20.02 -0.38 -6.69
C ARG A 43 -20.19 -1.90 -6.60
N PHE A 44 -19.15 -2.65 -6.96
CA PHE A 44 -19.17 -4.11 -7.02
C PHE A 44 -18.98 -4.78 -5.66
N HIS A 45 -18.33 -4.09 -4.72
CA HIS A 45 -18.06 -4.62 -3.38
C HIS A 45 -18.44 -3.58 -2.31
N PRO A 46 -19.75 -3.35 -2.06
CA PRO A 46 -20.23 -2.30 -1.16
C PRO A 46 -19.73 -2.43 0.28
N HIS A 47 -19.43 -3.65 0.75
CA HIS A 47 -18.84 -3.90 2.07
C HIS A 47 -17.45 -3.27 2.26
N PHE A 48 -16.74 -2.99 1.16
CA PHE A 48 -15.46 -2.28 1.18
C PHE A 48 -15.61 -0.77 0.96
N ASN A 49 -16.82 -0.22 0.91
CA ASN A 49 -17.03 1.22 1.04
C ASN A 49 -16.58 1.65 2.43
N ARG A 50 -15.96 2.84 2.51
CA ARG A 50 -15.38 3.38 3.74
C ARG A 50 -16.29 3.24 4.97
N GLU A 51 -17.54 3.66 4.87
CA GLU A 51 -18.48 3.65 6.00
C GLU A 51 -18.81 2.22 6.45
N ALA A 52 -19.17 1.34 5.51
CA ALA A 52 -19.49 -0.06 5.79
C ALA A 52 -18.29 -0.82 6.36
N LEU A 53 -17.11 -0.65 5.76
CA LEU A 53 -15.89 -1.31 6.20
C LEU A 53 -15.49 -0.86 7.61
N ASN A 54 -15.62 0.43 7.92
CA ASN A 54 -15.34 0.94 9.27
C ASN A 54 -16.23 0.26 10.33
N LEU A 55 -17.52 0.10 10.04
CA LEU A 55 -18.45 -0.59 10.95
C LEU A 55 -18.05 -2.06 11.17
N HIS A 56 -17.83 -2.81 10.10
CA HIS A 56 -17.45 -4.22 10.17
C HIS A 56 -16.11 -4.44 10.91
N LEU A 57 -15.13 -3.56 10.69
CA LEU A 57 -13.85 -3.64 11.39
C LEU A 57 -14.00 -3.31 12.88
N LYS A 58 -14.83 -2.33 13.23
CA LYS A 58 -15.11 -1.95 14.62
C LYS A 58 -15.74 -3.11 15.39
N GLU A 59 -16.67 -3.85 14.79
CA GLU A 59 -17.33 -5.03 15.38
C GLU A 59 -16.33 -6.12 15.80
N VAL A 60 -15.22 -6.24 15.08
CA VAL A 60 -14.15 -7.22 15.37
C VAL A 60 -12.95 -6.61 16.09
N GLY A 61 -13.07 -5.38 16.60
CA GLY A 61 -12.04 -4.71 17.40
C GLY A 61 -10.84 -4.19 16.60
N ILE A 62 -11.00 -3.98 15.28
CA ILE A 62 -9.98 -3.42 14.40
C ILE A 62 -10.32 -1.96 14.09
N ARG A 63 -9.35 -1.06 14.24
CA ARG A 63 -9.53 0.37 13.98
C ARG A 63 -9.31 0.69 12.50
N TYR A 64 -10.26 1.38 11.89
CA TYR A 64 -10.13 1.89 10.52
C TYR A 64 -9.57 3.32 10.54
N VAL A 65 -8.61 3.59 9.65
CA VAL A 65 -7.99 4.91 9.48
C VAL A 65 -7.94 5.22 8.00
N PHE A 66 -8.60 6.30 7.58
CA PHE A 66 -8.50 6.77 6.20
C PHE A 66 -7.26 7.64 6.02
N MET A 67 -6.42 7.32 5.04
CA MET A 67 -5.22 8.08 4.66
C MET A 67 -5.07 8.18 3.13
N GLY A 68 -6.18 8.11 2.39
CA GLY A 68 -6.17 8.22 0.94
C GLY A 68 -5.76 9.60 0.41
N GLU A 69 -5.77 10.64 1.24
CA GLU A 69 -5.30 11.98 0.86
C GLU A 69 -3.78 12.10 0.95
N GLN A 70 -3.17 11.43 1.94
CA GLN A 70 -1.72 11.42 2.17
C GLN A 70 -1.00 10.33 1.39
N LEU A 71 -1.58 9.12 1.34
CA LEU A 71 -0.95 7.92 0.82
C LEU A 71 -1.72 7.31 -0.37
N GLY A 72 -2.65 8.09 -0.95
CA GLY A 72 -3.38 7.72 -2.14
C GLY A 72 -2.50 7.56 -3.38
N GLY A 73 -2.79 6.55 -4.21
CA GLY A 73 -2.12 6.36 -5.49
C GLY A 73 -2.54 7.35 -6.60
N ILE A 74 -3.52 8.21 -6.33
CA ILE A 74 -4.05 9.24 -7.24
C ILE A 74 -4.07 10.57 -6.47
N PRO A 75 -2.99 11.36 -6.48
CA PRO A 75 -2.90 12.62 -5.77
C PRO A 75 -3.72 13.72 -6.46
N LYS A 76 -4.18 14.71 -5.69
CA LYS A 76 -4.89 15.89 -6.23
C LYS A 76 -3.95 16.86 -6.96
N ASP A 77 -2.66 16.85 -6.59
CA ASP A 77 -1.65 17.73 -7.16
C ASP A 77 -1.27 17.30 -8.59
N GLU A 78 -1.55 18.17 -9.56
CA GLU A 78 -1.29 17.93 -10.98
C GLU A 78 0.19 17.78 -11.33
N GLN A 79 1.09 18.32 -10.49
CA GLN A 79 2.53 18.19 -10.72
C GLN A 79 3.00 16.74 -10.56
N CYS A 80 2.23 15.89 -9.86
CA CYS A 80 2.53 14.49 -9.65
C CYS A 80 2.26 13.61 -10.88
N TYR A 81 1.77 14.19 -11.98
CA TYR A 81 1.49 13.46 -13.21
C TYR A 81 2.62 13.70 -14.22
N ASP A 82 2.86 12.71 -15.09
CA ASP A 82 3.71 12.85 -16.25
C ASP A 82 2.92 13.32 -17.48
N GLU A 83 3.61 13.45 -18.61
CA GLU A 83 3.03 13.90 -19.89
C GLU A 83 1.93 12.96 -20.39
N ASP A 84 2.02 11.66 -20.06
CA ASP A 84 1.02 10.64 -20.40
C ASP A 84 -0.18 10.62 -19.45
N GLY A 85 -0.21 11.49 -18.43
CA GLY A 85 -1.23 11.51 -17.39
C GLY A 85 -1.15 10.34 -16.41
N ARG A 86 -0.02 9.63 -16.35
CA ARG A 86 0.27 8.63 -15.31
C ARG A 86 0.85 9.33 -14.10
N VAL A 87 0.60 8.74 -12.93
CA VAL A 87 1.15 9.22 -11.67
C VAL A 87 2.62 8.82 -11.58
N ASP A 88 3.48 9.80 -11.35
CA ASP A 88 4.91 9.64 -11.12
C ASP A 88 5.18 9.56 -9.61
N TYR A 89 5.61 8.39 -9.14
CA TYR A 89 5.79 8.15 -7.71
C TYR A 89 7.00 8.89 -7.13
N GLU A 90 8.03 9.20 -7.92
CA GLU A 90 9.17 10.00 -7.45
C GLU A 90 8.75 11.42 -7.10
N LYS A 91 7.82 11.99 -7.89
CA LYS A 91 7.26 13.31 -7.58
C LYS A 91 6.45 13.30 -6.29
N ILE A 92 5.67 12.24 -6.04
CA ILE A 92 4.87 12.12 -4.81
C ILE A 92 5.76 11.99 -3.57
N LYS A 93 6.84 11.21 -3.63
CA LYS A 93 7.77 11.02 -2.50
C LYS A 93 8.27 12.35 -1.94
N ASN A 94 8.38 13.39 -2.76
CA ASN A 94 8.86 14.71 -2.35
C ASN A 94 7.77 15.65 -1.82
N LYS A 95 6.50 15.24 -1.81
CA LYS A 95 5.37 16.09 -1.39
C LYS A 95 5.12 16.00 0.12
N ALA A 96 4.80 17.14 0.74
CA ALA A 96 4.55 17.24 2.18
C ALA A 96 3.43 16.32 2.67
N PHE A 97 2.33 16.19 1.91
CA PHE A 97 1.21 15.31 2.28
C PHE A 97 1.64 13.84 2.39
N PHE A 98 2.58 13.42 1.54
CA PHE A 98 3.07 12.05 1.54
C PHE A 98 4.00 11.81 2.72
N GLN A 99 4.90 12.76 2.99
CA GLN A 99 5.79 12.72 4.15
C GLN A 99 5.01 12.64 5.47
N GLU A 100 3.95 13.44 5.63
CA GLU A 100 3.05 13.36 6.79
C GLU A 100 2.43 11.95 6.93
N GLY A 101 2.00 11.36 5.81
CA GLY A 101 1.47 10.00 5.78
C GLY A 101 2.49 8.95 6.22
N ILE A 102 3.73 9.06 5.74
CA ILE A 102 4.81 8.14 6.09
C ILE A 102 5.21 8.30 7.56
N ASP A 103 5.27 9.51 8.10
CA ASP A 103 5.59 9.74 9.51
C ASP A 103 4.59 9.09 10.46
N ARG A 104 3.31 9.01 10.06
CA ARG A 104 2.30 8.25 10.81
C ARG A 104 2.57 6.74 10.78
N ILE A 105 3.01 6.18 9.65
CA ILE A 105 3.42 4.77 9.55
C ILE A 105 4.68 4.51 10.38
N LYS A 106 5.69 5.38 10.31
CA LYS A 106 6.91 5.31 11.14
C LYS A 106 6.58 5.34 12.62
N THR A 107 5.65 6.21 13.02
CA THR A 107 5.16 6.27 14.41
C THR A 107 4.52 4.95 14.82
N ALA A 108 3.69 4.35 13.97
CA ALA A 108 3.09 3.04 14.24
C ALA A 108 4.15 1.94 14.37
N HIS A 109 5.15 1.94 13.48
CA HIS A 109 6.29 1.03 13.52
C HIS A 109 7.06 1.16 14.85
N SER A 110 7.45 2.38 15.23
CA SER A 110 8.20 2.65 16.48
C SER A 110 7.46 2.22 17.75
N LYS A 111 6.12 2.22 17.71
CA LYS A 111 5.24 1.80 18.81
C LYS A 111 4.88 0.31 18.75
N ASN A 112 5.48 -0.46 17.85
CA ASN A 112 5.18 -1.87 17.60
C ASN A 112 3.68 -2.14 17.34
N LEU A 113 3.00 -1.21 16.67
CA LEU A 113 1.60 -1.37 16.31
C LEU A 113 1.48 -2.16 15.01
N LYS A 114 0.70 -3.25 15.03
CA LYS A 114 0.39 -4.01 13.82
C LYS A 114 -0.64 -3.28 12.96
N VAL A 115 -0.17 -2.71 11.86
CA VAL A 115 -0.98 -1.94 10.92
C VAL A 115 -0.92 -2.57 9.52
N VAL A 116 -2.00 -2.43 8.76
CA VAL A 116 -2.04 -2.86 7.36
C VAL A 116 -2.44 -1.70 6.45
N CYS A 117 -1.66 -1.44 5.40
CA CYS A 117 -2.03 -0.53 4.32
C CYS A 117 -2.91 -1.27 3.31
N MET A 118 -4.17 -0.83 3.17
CA MET A 118 -5.18 -1.49 2.35
C MET A 118 -5.46 -0.72 1.07
N CYS A 119 -5.50 -1.43 -0.06
CA CYS A 119 -5.92 -0.92 -1.37
C CYS A 119 -6.88 -1.88 -2.10
N SER A 120 -7.33 -1.48 -3.29
CA SER A 120 -8.27 -2.23 -4.13
C SER A 120 -7.61 -3.40 -4.88
N GLU A 121 -6.41 -3.23 -5.42
CA GLU A 121 -5.75 -4.25 -6.24
C GLU A 121 -5.41 -5.48 -5.41
N LEU A 122 -5.73 -6.68 -5.89
CA LEU A 122 -5.41 -7.90 -5.14
C LEU A 122 -3.89 -8.17 -5.11
N SER A 123 -3.20 -7.96 -6.24
CA SER A 123 -1.75 -8.13 -6.33
C SER A 123 -1.01 -6.89 -5.83
N PRO A 124 -0.02 -7.02 -4.92
CA PRO A 124 0.81 -5.88 -4.54
C PRO A 124 1.62 -5.35 -5.74
N CYS A 125 2.08 -6.22 -6.65
CA CYS A 125 2.88 -5.86 -7.83
C CYS A 125 2.16 -4.91 -8.81
N ASP A 126 0.84 -4.81 -8.72
CA ASP A 126 0.03 -3.91 -9.55
C ASP A 126 -0.29 -2.57 -8.87
N CYS A 127 0.07 -2.40 -7.60
CA CYS A 127 -0.49 -1.38 -6.72
C CYS A 127 0.56 -0.35 -6.26
N HIS A 128 0.12 0.86 -5.95
CA HIS A 128 0.99 1.90 -5.36
C HIS A 128 1.48 1.52 -3.96
N ARG A 129 0.79 0.61 -3.27
CA ARG A 129 1.20 0.20 -1.92
C ARG A 129 2.60 -0.41 -1.87
N SER A 130 3.05 -1.13 -2.90
CA SER A 130 4.44 -1.61 -2.98
C SER A 130 5.33 -0.62 -3.73
N LYS A 131 4.86 -0.09 -4.87
CA LYS A 131 5.64 0.78 -5.76
C LYS A 131 5.94 2.18 -5.23
N LEU A 132 5.17 2.65 -4.25
CA LEU A 132 5.32 3.97 -3.65
C LEU A 132 5.55 3.85 -2.14
N ILE A 133 4.56 3.29 -1.42
CA ILE A 133 4.62 3.27 0.06
C ILE A 133 5.71 2.30 0.53
N GLY A 134 5.64 1.04 0.08
CA GLY A 134 6.60 0.01 0.46
C GLY A 134 8.02 0.32 0.01
N ASP A 135 8.19 0.81 -1.21
CA ASP A 135 9.49 1.23 -1.75
C ASP A 135 10.12 2.36 -0.92
N TYR A 136 9.32 3.36 -0.54
CA TYR A 136 9.79 4.45 0.31
C TYR A 136 10.09 3.99 1.75
N LEU A 137 9.28 3.11 2.34
CA LEU A 137 9.56 2.57 3.67
C LEU A 137 10.83 1.72 3.67
N GLN A 138 11.06 0.97 2.61
CA GLN A 138 12.25 0.15 2.43
C GLN A 138 13.53 0.99 2.38
N SER A 139 13.52 2.15 1.69
CA SER A 139 14.68 3.05 1.69
C SER A 139 14.98 3.64 3.08
N LEU A 140 14.00 3.63 3.99
CA LEU A 140 14.16 3.99 5.40
C LEU A 140 14.51 2.81 6.31
N GLY A 141 14.73 1.61 5.76
CA GLY A 141 15.01 0.40 6.52
C GLY A 141 13.79 -0.21 7.24
N ILE A 142 12.58 0.22 6.90
CA ILE A 142 11.33 -0.30 7.46
C ILE A 142 10.74 -1.33 6.49
N GLU A 143 10.65 -2.57 6.93
CA GLU A 143 10.09 -3.64 6.11
C GLU A 143 8.56 -3.63 6.12
N MET A 144 7.96 -3.66 4.93
CA MET A 144 6.54 -3.91 4.71
C MET A 144 6.33 -5.34 4.20
N GLN A 145 5.47 -6.10 4.89
CA GLN A 145 5.04 -7.43 4.44
C GLN A 145 3.74 -7.34 3.64
N HIS A 146 3.62 -8.07 2.53
CA HIS A 146 2.42 -8.08 1.69
C HIS A 146 1.61 -9.35 1.92
N ILE A 147 0.34 -9.21 2.31
CA ILE A 147 -0.62 -10.31 2.32
C ILE A 147 -1.05 -10.54 0.86
N ASN A 148 -0.51 -11.58 0.25
CA ASN A 148 -0.68 -11.89 -1.16
C ASN A 148 -2.05 -12.53 -1.45
N LYS A 149 -2.31 -12.89 -2.72
CA LYS A 149 -3.59 -13.46 -3.18
C LYS A 149 -4.01 -14.70 -2.38
N LYS A 150 -3.07 -15.56 -2.01
CA LYS A 150 -3.29 -16.79 -1.22
C LYS A 150 -3.46 -16.54 0.28
N GLY A 151 -3.18 -15.32 0.73
CA GLY A 151 -3.23 -14.96 2.14
C GLY A 151 -1.94 -15.27 2.89
N ASP A 152 -0.84 -15.48 2.17
CA ASP A 152 0.51 -15.66 2.70
C ASP A 152 1.28 -14.34 2.65
N LEU A 153 2.39 -14.26 3.40
CA LEU A 153 3.27 -13.10 3.36
C LEU A 153 4.23 -13.19 2.19
N SER A 154 4.52 -12.04 1.61
CA SER A 154 5.58 -11.84 0.62
C SER A 154 6.33 -10.58 1.02
N SER A 155 7.66 -10.63 1.01
CA SER A 155 8.48 -9.48 1.38
C SER A 155 8.37 -8.37 0.34
N GLN A 156 8.60 -7.12 0.75
CA GLN A 156 8.71 -5.99 -0.18
C GLN A 156 9.78 -6.26 -1.25
N ASN A 157 10.91 -6.86 -0.89
CA ASN A 157 11.96 -7.25 -1.83
C ASN A 157 11.46 -8.20 -2.93
N ASP A 158 10.74 -9.26 -2.56
CA ASP A 158 10.25 -10.24 -3.53
C ASP A 158 9.21 -9.63 -4.47
N VAL A 159 8.31 -8.80 -3.93
CA VAL A 159 7.34 -8.05 -4.72
C VAL A 159 8.03 -7.10 -5.70
N MET A 160 9.07 -6.39 -5.26
CA MET A 160 9.78 -5.45 -6.13
C MET A 160 10.60 -6.14 -7.22
N LYS A 161 11.17 -7.33 -6.96
CA LYS A 161 11.77 -8.17 -8.00
C LYS A 161 10.77 -8.52 -9.11
N GLU A 162 9.52 -8.85 -8.75
CA GLU A 162 8.46 -9.11 -9.73
C GLU A 162 8.05 -7.84 -10.50
N VAL A 163 7.98 -6.69 -9.84
CA VAL A 163 7.65 -5.39 -10.47
C VAL A 163 8.71 -4.96 -11.48
N LEU A 164 9.98 -5.12 -11.13
CA LEU A 164 11.11 -4.69 -11.96
C LEU A 164 11.43 -5.70 -13.07
N GLY A 165 11.14 -6.99 -12.82
CA GLY A 165 11.51 -8.12 -13.68
C GLY A 165 12.91 -8.64 -13.35
N SER A 166 13.28 -9.81 -13.88
CA SER A 166 14.54 -10.52 -13.59
C SER A 166 15.84 -9.74 -13.91
N ASN A 167 15.76 -8.57 -14.56
CA ASN A 167 16.89 -7.72 -14.94
C ASN A 167 16.91 -6.37 -14.19
N GLY A 168 16.22 -6.31 -13.05
CA GLY A 168 15.74 -5.09 -12.40
C GLY A 168 16.74 -4.15 -11.74
N GLU A 169 17.89 -3.84 -12.34
CA GLU A 169 18.71 -2.71 -11.90
C GLU A 169 19.18 -1.76 -13.00
N LEU A 170 19.21 -2.17 -14.28
CA LEU A 170 19.45 -1.27 -15.40
C LEU A 170 18.66 -1.76 -16.61
N ASP A 171 17.99 -0.86 -17.32
CA ASP A 171 17.82 -1.10 -18.74
C ASP A 171 19.22 -1.06 -19.36
N LEU A 172 19.74 -2.25 -19.71
CA LEU A 172 21.10 -2.46 -20.21
C LEU A 172 21.46 -1.56 -21.41
N PHE A 173 20.45 -1.00 -22.07
CA PHE A 173 20.60 -0.16 -23.25
C PHE A 173 20.42 1.34 -22.98
N SER A 174 19.74 1.75 -21.90
CA SER A 174 19.49 3.17 -21.61
C SER A 174 20.20 3.70 -20.37
N GLY A 175 20.68 2.84 -19.47
CA GLY A 175 21.34 3.27 -18.23
C GLY A 175 20.40 3.96 -17.22
N GLU A 176 19.10 4.03 -17.50
CA GLU A 176 18.12 4.68 -16.63
C GLU A 176 17.50 3.71 -15.63
N THR A 177 17.38 4.13 -14.38
CA THR A 177 16.59 3.42 -13.36
C THR A 177 15.12 3.46 -13.77
N LYS A 178 14.47 2.30 -13.86
CA LYS A 178 13.07 2.16 -14.27
C LYS A 178 12.15 2.97 -13.33
N LYS A 179 11.64 4.11 -13.80
CA LYS A 179 10.74 4.98 -13.02
C LYS A 179 9.46 4.23 -12.65
N LEU A 180 9.15 4.17 -11.36
CA LEU A 180 7.91 3.58 -10.86
C LEU A 180 6.74 4.56 -11.08
N LYS A 181 5.71 4.09 -11.78
CA LYS A 181 4.53 4.88 -12.15
C LYS A 181 3.23 4.12 -11.91
N SER A 182 2.10 4.83 -11.96
CA SER A 182 0.79 4.18 -12.00
C SER A 182 0.61 3.34 -13.26
N ARG A 183 -0.09 2.21 -13.12
CA ARG A 183 -0.41 1.33 -14.25
C ARG A 183 -1.34 1.99 -15.27
N LYS A 184 -2.29 2.79 -14.80
CA LYS A 184 -3.28 3.49 -15.62
C LYS A 184 -2.90 4.97 -15.77
N SER A 185 -3.30 5.57 -16.88
CA SER A 185 -3.41 7.02 -17.01
C SER A 185 -4.73 7.49 -16.38
N TYR A 186 -4.71 8.69 -15.81
CA TYR A 186 -5.86 9.33 -15.16
C TYR A 186 -6.19 10.70 -15.77
N ARG A 187 -5.58 11.01 -16.93
CA ARG A 187 -5.93 12.16 -17.77
C ARG A 187 -6.59 11.68 -19.07
#